data_AF-A0A292YDW4-F1
#
_entry.id   AF-A0A292YDW4-F1
#
_cell.length_a   1.000
_cell.length_b   1.000
_cell.length_c   1.000
_cell.angle_alpha   90.00
_cell.angle_beta   90.00
_cell.angle_gamma   90.00
#
_symmetry.space_group_name_H-M   'P 1'
#
loop_
_entity.id
_entity.type
_entity.pdbx_description
1 polymer ?
#
loop_
_entity_poly.entity_id
_entity_poly.type
_entity_poly.pdbx_seq_one_letter_code
_entity_poly.pdbx_strand_id
1 'polypeptide(L)'
;MTNWHVEERLSAYLANEVEPEERDFIESHLEICTACRQEFEFLKELDLMLDDMPLEDPGSDFADAVMARIQSEATRKIGFWRGTDFRNMAASIVAAFLLFQGFIGVAPKISEVDSTISMYTATAEMQLKLWVQDISQLLGKRR
;
A
#
# COMPACT_ATOMS: atom_id res chain seq x y z
N MET A 1 6.61 -9.18 -32.35
CA MET A 1 5.91 -10.44 -32.05
C MET A 1 6.62 -11.07 -30.87
N THR A 2 6.26 -10.67 -29.65
CA THR A 2 6.77 -11.29 -28.43
C THR A 2 5.89 -12.49 -28.11
N ASN A 3 6.48 -13.68 -28.18
CA ASN A 3 5.90 -15.00 -27.90
C ASN A 3 5.66 -15.22 -26.39
N TRP A 4 4.98 -14.29 -25.74
CA TRP A 4 4.64 -14.43 -24.32
C TRP A 4 3.37 -15.26 -24.18
N HIS A 5 3.49 -16.53 -23.80
CA HIS A 5 2.35 -17.37 -23.48
C HIS A 5 1.77 -16.95 -22.12
N VAL A 6 0.44 -16.79 -22.06
CA VAL A 6 -0.29 -16.40 -20.83
C VAL A 6 -0.72 -17.59 -19.98
N GLU A 7 -0.26 -18.79 -20.32
CA GLU A 7 -0.64 -20.08 -19.73
C GLU A 7 -0.68 -20.08 -18.20
N GLU A 8 0.36 -19.56 -17.55
CA GLU A 8 0.47 -19.49 -16.08
C GLU A 8 -0.59 -18.59 -15.41
N ARG A 9 -1.25 -17.71 -16.19
CA ARG A 9 -2.28 -16.78 -15.71
C ARG A 9 -3.70 -17.22 -16.08
N LEU A 10 -3.87 -18.24 -16.92
CA LEU A 10 -5.18 -18.70 -17.37
C LEU A 10 -6.04 -19.26 -16.23
N SER A 11 -5.45 -19.93 -15.25
CA SER A 11 -6.15 -20.43 -14.06
C SER A 11 -6.67 -19.29 -13.18
N ALA A 12 -5.84 -18.27 -12.92
CA ALA A 12 -6.25 -17.07 -12.19
C ALA A 12 -7.30 -16.27 -12.96
N TYR A 13 -7.20 -16.20 -14.29
CA TYR A 13 -8.20 -15.58 -15.15
C TYR A 13 -9.56 -16.31 -15.04
N LEU A 14 -9.56 -17.64 -15.10
CA LEU A 14 -10.75 -18.48 -14.94
C LEU A 14 -11.41 -18.27 -13.56
N ALA A 15 -10.60 -18.20 -12.49
CA ALA A 15 -11.04 -17.93 -11.13
C ALA A 15 -11.41 -16.45 -10.87
N ASN A 16 -11.33 -15.57 -11.88
CA ASN A 16 -11.63 -14.15 -11.76
C ASN A 16 -10.69 -13.37 -10.81
N GLU A 17 -9.46 -13.86 -10.63
CA GLU A 17 -8.41 -13.35 -9.71
C GLU A 17 -7.32 -12.52 -10.40
N VAL A 18 -7.59 -12.04 -11.62
CA VAL A 18 -6.70 -11.13 -12.36
C VAL A 18 -7.17 -9.68 -12.26
N GLU A 19 -6.23 -8.75 -12.31
CA GLU A 19 -6.54 -7.32 -12.38
C GLU A 19 -7.22 -6.97 -13.73
N PRO A 20 -8.03 -5.90 -13.80
CA PRO A 20 -8.75 -5.53 -15.02
C PRO A 20 -7.84 -5.31 -16.24
N GLU A 21 -6.69 -4.66 -16.05
CA GLU A 21 -5.74 -4.38 -17.13
C GLU A 21 -5.13 -5.66 -17.71
N GLU A 22 -4.90 -6.65 -16.84
CA GLU A 22 -4.37 -7.95 -17.24
C GLU A 22 -5.45 -8.82 -17.92
N ARG A 23 -6.70 -8.69 -17.49
CA ARG A 23 -7.84 -9.36 -18.13
C ARG A 23 -7.95 -9.00 -19.60
N ASP A 24 -7.94 -7.70 -19.91
CA ASP A 24 -8.04 -7.20 -21.28
C ASP A 24 -6.88 -7.73 -22.15
N PHE A 25 -5.68 -7.80 -21.57
CA PHE A 25 -4.52 -8.38 -22.25
C PHE A 25 -4.71 -9.88 -22.55
N ILE A 26 -5.12 -10.68 -21.55
CA ILE A 26 -5.36 -12.11 -21.72
C ILE A 26 -6.44 -12.35 -22.78
N GLU A 27 -7.54 -11.60 -22.77
CA GLU A 27 -8.61 -11.69 -23.76
C GLU A 27 -8.09 -11.42 -25.17
N SER A 28 -7.36 -10.32 -25.36
CA SER A 28 -6.74 -10.00 -26.66
C SER A 28 -5.75 -11.07 -27.14
N HIS A 29 -5.05 -11.73 -26.21
CA HIS A 29 -4.12 -12.80 -26.53
C HIS A 29 -4.85 -14.08 -26.94
N LEU A 30 -5.95 -14.44 -26.26
CA LEU A 30 -6.78 -15.60 -26.57
C LEU A 30 -7.43 -15.48 -27.97
N GLU A 31 -7.69 -14.27 -28.45
CA GLU A 31 -8.19 -14.02 -29.81
C GLU A 31 -7.17 -14.40 -30.91
N ILE A 32 -5.87 -14.29 -30.62
CA ILE A 32 -4.80 -14.40 -31.62
C ILE A 32 -4.00 -15.72 -31.47
N CYS A 33 -3.89 -16.26 -30.25
CA CYS A 33 -3.09 -17.44 -29.95
C CYS A 33 -3.95 -18.69 -29.77
N THR A 34 -3.96 -19.57 -30.78
CA THR A 34 -4.69 -20.84 -30.74
C THR A 34 -4.21 -21.77 -29.62
N ALA A 35 -2.91 -21.79 -29.32
CA ALA A 35 -2.35 -22.66 -28.29
C ALA A 35 -2.87 -22.28 -26.88
N CYS A 36 -2.82 -20.99 -26.53
CA CYS A 36 -3.36 -20.50 -25.26
C CYS A 36 -4.88 -20.70 -25.17
N ARG A 37 -5.61 -20.62 -26.30
CA ARG A 37 -7.04 -20.92 -26.34
C ARG A 37 -7.34 -22.39 -26.06
N GLN A 38 -6.58 -23.31 -26.64
CA GLN A 38 -6.75 -24.75 -26.38
C GLN A 38 -6.49 -25.07 -24.91
N GLU A 39 -5.44 -24.48 -24.33
CA GLU A 39 -5.14 -24.64 -22.90
C GLU A 39 -6.24 -24.07 -22.01
N PHE A 40 -6.78 -22.90 -22.36
CA PHE A 40 -7.90 -22.30 -21.61
C PHE A 40 -9.16 -23.18 -21.65
N GLU A 41 -9.50 -23.75 -22.79
CA GLU A 41 -10.65 -24.68 -22.90
C GLU A 41 -10.41 -25.96 -22.09
N PHE A 42 -9.17 -26.49 -22.07
CA PHE A 42 -8.82 -27.64 -21.24
C PHE A 42 -8.99 -27.34 -19.75
N LEU A 43 -8.48 -26.20 -19.28
CA LEU A 43 -8.64 -25.76 -17.89
C LEU A 43 -10.11 -25.60 -17.51
N LYS A 44 -10.92 -25.06 -18.41
CA LYS A 44 -12.36 -24.88 -18.20
C LYS A 44 -13.12 -26.22 -18.15
N GLU A 45 -12.74 -27.18 -18.98
CA GLU A 45 -13.30 -28.54 -18.92
C GLU A 45 -12.95 -29.23 -17.59
N LEU A 46 -11.69 -29.10 -17.15
CA LEU A 46 -11.25 -29.62 -15.86
C LEU A 46 -12.05 -29.00 -14.70
N ASP A 47 -12.24 -27.68 -14.69
CA ASP A 47 -13.01 -26.96 -13.67
C ASP A 47 -14.45 -27.48 -13.57
N LEU A 48 -15.11 -27.67 -14.71
CA LEU A 48 -16.47 -28.25 -14.77
C LEU A 48 -16.53 -29.69 -14.23
N MET A 49 -15.51 -30.51 -14.49
CA MET A 49 -15.44 -31.86 -13.94
C MET A 49 -15.25 -31.87 -12.43
N LEU A 50 -14.51 -30.89 -11.89
CA LEU A 50 -14.32 -30.74 -10.45
C LEU A 50 -15.61 -30.25 -9.77
N ASP A 51 -16.33 -29.32 -10.39
CA ASP A 51 -17.60 -28.78 -9.89
C ASP A 51 -18.73 -29.82 -9.85
N ASP A 52 -18.70 -30.84 -10.72
CA ASP A 52 -19.68 -31.93 -10.73
C ASP A 52 -19.47 -32.94 -9.58
N MET A 53 -18.39 -32.81 -8.81
CA MET A 53 -18.18 -33.69 -7.65
C MET A 53 -19.21 -33.42 -6.56
N PRO A 54 -19.76 -34.49 -5.94
CA PRO A 54 -20.74 -34.34 -4.87
C PRO A 54 -20.10 -33.59 -3.69
N LEU A 55 -20.74 -32.49 -3.26
CA LEU A 55 -20.37 -31.83 -2.02
C LEU A 55 -20.72 -32.74 -0.84
N GLU A 56 -19.72 -33.05 -0.03
CA GLU A 56 -19.90 -33.81 1.20
C GLU A 56 -20.48 -32.90 2.30
N ASP A 57 -21.53 -33.37 2.98
CA ASP A 57 -22.14 -32.65 4.10
C ASP A 57 -21.19 -32.72 5.32
N PRO A 58 -20.63 -31.60 5.78
CA PRO A 58 -19.69 -31.59 6.91
C PRO A 58 -20.37 -31.92 8.26
N GLY A 59 -21.70 -32.09 8.27
CA GLY A 59 -22.49 -32.42 9.46
C GLY A 59 -22.96 -31.17 10.23
N SER A 60 -24.00 -31.34 11.05
CA SER A 60 -24.67 -30.23 11.74
C SER A 60 -23.77 -29.41 12.66
N ASP A 61 -22.76 -30.05 13.24
CA ASP A 61 -21.94 -29.46 14.32
C ASP A 61 -20.72 -28.70 13.77
N PHE A 62 -20.45 -28.80 12.45
CA PHE A 62 -19.27 -28.21 11.83
C PHE A 62 -19.27 -26.68 11.91
N ALA A 63 -20.41 -26.05 11.61
CA ALA A 63 -20.54 -24.59 11.66
C ALA A 63 -20.26 -24.06 13.08
N ASP A 64 -20.82 -24.72 14.10
CA ASP A 64 -20.61 -24.34 15.49
C ASP A 64 -19.14 -24.51 15.92
N ALA A 65 -18.49 -25.60 15.51
CA ALA A 65 -17.08 -25.84 15.78
C ALA A 65 -16.17 -24.78 15.13
N VAL A 66 -16.44 -24.39 13.88
CA VAL A 66 -15.72 -23.33 13.17
C VAL A 66 -15.90 -21.98 13.88
N MET A 67 -17.14 -21.63 14.22
CA MET A 67 -17.45 -20.36 14.87
C MET A 67 -16.85 -20.27 16.28
N ALA A 68 -16.85 -21.36 17.04
CA ALA A 68 -16.18 -21.43 18.34
C ALA A 68 -14.67 -21.16 18.20
N ARG A 69 -14.03 -21.69 17.15
CA ARG A 69 -12.60 -21.48 16.90
C ARG A 69 -12.30 -20.03 16.50
N ILE A 70 -13.07 -19.44 15.60
CA ILE A 70 -12.92 -18.02 15.20
C ILE A 70 -13.01 -17.09 16.43
N GLN A 71 -13.99 -17.33 17.31
CA GLN A 71 -14.15 -16.53 18.53
C GLN A 71 -12.97 -16.70 19.51
N SER A 72 -12.44 -17.92 19.63
CA SER A 72 -11.27 -18.19 20.48
C SER A 72 -10.00 -17.46 20.00
N GLU A 73 -9.80 -17.36 18.68
CA GLU A 73 -8.65 -16.66 18.10
C GLU A 73 -8.79 -15.13 18.22
N ALA A 74 -10.02 -14.62 18.04
CA ALA A 74 -10.32 -13.20 18.24
C ALA A 74 -10.05 -12.77 19.68
N THR A 75 -10.43 -13.58 20.66
CA THR A 75 -10.23 -13.27 22.09
C THR A 75 -8.77 -13.42 22.54
N ARG A 76 -8.02 -14.38 21.98
CA ARG A 76 -6.59 -14.59 22.28
C ARG A 76 -5.73 -13.35 21.98
N LYS A 77 -6.03 -12.60 20.91
CA LYS A 77 -5.28 -11.39 20.56
C LYS A 77 -5.52 -10.22 21.52
N ILE A 78 -6.68 -10.17 22.17
CA ILE A 78 -7.07 -9.07 23.08
C ILE A 78 -6.55 -9.33 24.51
N GLY A 79 -6.23 -10.57 24.87
CA GLY A 79 -5.75 -10.98 26.20
C GLY A 79 -4.35 -10.45 26.57
N PHE A 80 -3.52 -10.04 25.61
CA PHE A 80 -2.20 -9.47 25.90
C PHE A 80 -2.26 -7.99 26.33
N TRP A 81 -3.35 -7.27 26.01
CA TRP A 81 -3.50 -5.83 26.29
C TRP A 81 -4.61 -5.51 27.30
N ARG A 82 -5.24 -6.51 27.91
CA ARG A 82 -6.32 -6.33 28.89
C ARG A 82 -5.87 -6.73 30.30
N GLY A 83 -5.46 -5.73 31.08
CA GLY A 83 -5.81 -5.71 32.51
C GLY A 83 -4.69 -5.55 33.52
N THR A 84 -3.43 -5.79 33.18
CA THR A 84 -2.31 -5.65 34.14
C THR A 84 -1.51 -4.36 33.98
N ASP A 85 -1.60 -3.68 32.84
CA ASP A 85 -0.74 -2.53 32.55
C ASP A 85 -1.27 -1.18 33.07
N PHE A 86 -2.57 -1.05 33.33
CA PHE A 86 -3.11 0.22 33.85
C PHE A 86 -2.60 0.53 35.27
N ARG A 87 -2.35 -0.51 36.08
CA ARG A 87 -1.76 -0.37 37.42
C ARG A 87 -0.29 0.06 37.38
N ASN A 88 0.41 -0.24 36.28
CA ASN A 88 1.82 0.11 36.09
C ASN A 88 2.00 1.40 35.24
N MET A 89 0.93 1.93 34.62
CA MET A 89 0.96 3.15 33.80
C MET A 89 1.10 4.45 34.61
N ALA A 90 0.79 4.43 35.92
CA ALA A 90 0.99 5.60 36.78
C ALA A 90 2.48 5.99 36.96
N ALA A 91 3.41 5.04 36.77
CA ALA A 91 4.85 5.30 36.91
C ALA A 91 5.46 5.97 35.67
N SER A 92 4.90 5.76 34.48
CA SER A 92 5.49 6.23 33.21
C SER A 92 5.24 7.71 32.95
N ILE A 93 4.08 8.23 33.36
CA ILE A 93 3.73 9.65 33.17
C ILE A 93 4.67 10.56 33.98
N VAL A 94 5.00 10.18 35.22
CA VAL A 94 5.91 10.95 36.08
C VAL A 94 7.33 10.98 35.52
N ALA A 95 7.84 9.83 35.05
CA ALA A 95 9.17 9.76 34.44
C ALA A 95 9.26 10.57 33.13
N ALA A 96 8.24 10.51 32.28
CA ALA A 96 8.20 11.30 31.04
C ALA A 96 8.16 12.80 31.31
N PHE A 97 7.42 13.24 32.34
CA PHE A 97 7.36 14.65 32.73
C PHE A 97 8.71 15.18 33.24
N LEU A 98 9.42 14.36 34.03
CA LEU A 98 10.76 14.69 34.53
C LEU A 98 11.80 14.78 33.40
N LEU A 99 11.74 13.89 32.41
CA LEU A 99 12.62 13.94 31.24
C LEU A 99 12.33 15.16 30.35
N PHE A 100 11.04 15.50 30.16
CA PHE A 100 10.64 16.66 29.36
C PHE A 100 11.08 17.98 30.01
N GLN A 101 10.97 18.11 31.34
CA GLN A 101 11.48 19.27 32.09
C GLN A 101 13.01 19.42 31.93
N GLY A 102 13.75 18.32 31.87
CA GLY A 102 15.20 18.34 31.64
C GLY A 102 15.61 18.81 30.24
N PHE A 103 14.79 18.57 29.22
CA PHE A 103 15.10 18.91 27.83
C PHE A 103 14.87 20.40 27.50
N ILE A 104 13.98 21.08 28.23
CA ILE A 104 13.71 22.52 28.05
C ILE A 104 14.97 23.36 28.35
N GLY A 105 15.91 22.87 29.17
CA GLY A 105 17.16 23.56 29.50
C GLY A 105 18.25 23.52 28.42
N VAL A 106 18.09 22.75 27.34
CA VAL A 106 19.14 22.52 26.31
C VAL A 106 18.77 23.16 24.96
N ALA A 107 17.64 23.86 24.84
CA ALA A 107 17.24 24.47 23.57
C ALA A 107 18.29 25.53 23.11
N PRO A 108 18.99 25.32 21.98
CA PRO A 108 19.87 26.34 21.44
C PRO A 108 19.04 27.55 20.98
N LYS A 109 19.59 28.76 21.18
CA LYS A 109 18.94 30.03 20.79
C LYS A 109 18.69 30.05 19.28
N ILE A 110 17.41 30.02 18.91
CA ILE A 110 16.87 29.99 17.54
C ILE A 110 17.23 31.26 16.74
N SER A 111 17.88 32.25 17.35
CA SER A 111 18.22 33.55 16.75
C SER A 111 19.29 33.51 15.64
N GLU A 112 20.09 32.45 15.55
CA GLU A 112 21.15 32.33 14.52
C GLU A 112 20.63 31.75 13.19
N VAL A 113 19.54 30.99 13.23
CA VAL A 113 18.88 30.43 12.04
C VAL A 113 18.15 31.53 11.26
N ASP A 114 17.61 32.52 11.96
CA ASP A 114 16.81 33.61 11.38
C ASP A 114 17.65 34.57 10.50
N SER A 115 18.86 34.92 10.94
CA SER A 115 19.78 35.78 10.17
C SER A 115 20.27 35.11 8.89
N THR A 116 20.48 33.79 8.93
CA THR A 116 20.96 33.02 7.78
C THR A 116 19.85 32.88 6.73
N ILE A 117 18.61 32.59 7.16
CA ILE A 117 17.44 32.52 6.26
C ILE A 117 17.18 33.88 5.60
N SER A 118 17.26 34.98 6.35
CA SER A 118 17.07 36.33 5.81
C SER A 118 18.10 36.72 4.74
N MET A 119 19.33 36.19 4.80
CA MET A 119 20.36 36.43 3.78
C MET A 119 20.07 35.66 2.49
N TYR A 120 19.60 34.41 2.59
CA TYR A 120 19.27 33.58 1.43
C TYR A 120 18.04 34.11 0.68
N THR A 121 17.01 34.58 1.38
CA THR A 121 15.82 35.16 0.73
C THR A 121 16.16 36.46 0.00
N ALA A 122 16.99 37.32 0.58
CA ALA A 122 17.44 38.57 -0.06
C ALA A 122 18.25 38.34 -1.35
N THR A 123 19.11 37.32 -1.36
CA THR A 123 19.91 36.98 -2.56
C THR A 123 19.05 36.35 -3.66
N ALA A 124 18.09 35.48 -3.30
CA ALA A 124 17.16 34.88 -4.24
C ALA A 124 16.27 35.94 -4.93
N GLU A 125 15.76 36.92 -4.19
CA GLU A 125 14.97 38.02 -4.75
C GLU A 125 15.77 38.87 -5.75
N MET A 126 17.05 39.14 -5.45
CA MET A 126 17.91 39.91 -6.37
C MET A 126 18.20 39.14 -7.66
N GLN A 127 18.52 37.84 -7.57
CA GLN A 127 18.77 37.02 -8.76
C GLN A 127 17.52 36.88 -9.65
N LEU A 128 16.35 36.72 -9.05
CA LEU A 128 15.10 36.57 -9.77
C LEU A 128 14.74 37.85 -10.54
N LYS A 129 14.95 39.03 -9.94
CA LYS A 129 14.79 40.32 -10.63
C LYS A 129 15.75 40.49 -11.80
N LEU A 130 17.02 40.11 -11.62
CA LEU A 130 18.03 40.19 -12.68
C LEU A 130 17.66 39.27 -13.86
N TRP A 131 17.26 38.04 -13.58
CA TRP A 131 16.87 37.07 -14.61
C TRP A 131 15.61 37.51 -15.38
N VAL A 132 14.58 38.02 -14.68
CA VAL A 132 13.36 38.54 -15.31
C VAL A 132 13.67 39.75 -16.20
N GLN A 133 14.55 40.64 -15.75
CA GLN A 133 14.97 41.81 -16.52
C GLN A 133 15.71 41.40 -17.81
N ASP A 134 16.64 40.45 -17.72
CA ASP A 134 17.41 39.97 -18.87
C ASP A 134 16.50 39.29 -19.92
N ILE A 135 15.55 38.46 -19.48
CA ILE A 135 14.54 37.85 -20.36
C ILE A 135 13.69 38.92 -21.03
N SER A 136 13.25 39.94 -20.29
CA SER A 136 12.44 41.01 -20.87
C SER A 136 13.19 41.78 -21.97
N GLN A 137 14.51 41.99 -21.80
CA GLN A 137 15.33 42.61 -22.83
C GLN A 137 15.53 41.70 -24.05
N LEU A 138 15.75 40.41 -23.85
CA LEU A 138 15.90 39.43 -24.94
C LEU A 138 14.62 39.27 -25.76
N LEU A 139 13.46 39.37 -25.13
CA LEU A 139 12.16 39.33 -25.82
C LEU A 139 11.84 40.66 -26.51
N GLY A 140 12.23 41.80 -25.93
CA GLY A 140 12.03 43.13 -26.52
C GLY A 140 12.90 43.41 -27.74
N LYS A 141 14.11 42.85 -27.81
CA LYS A 141 15.06 43.04 -28.93
C LYS A 141 14.75 42.16 -30.16
N ARG A 142 13.83 41.20 -30.03
CA ARG A 142 13.45 40.23 -31.09
C ARG A 142 12.18 40.64 -31.86
N ARG A 143 11.82 41.93 -31.83
CA ARG A 143 10.70 42.52 -32.58
C ARG A 143 11.20 43.66 -33.45
#